data_AF-N1S5B8-F1
#
_entry.id   AF-N1S5B8-F1
#
_cell.length_a   1.000
_cell.length_b   1.000
_cell.length_c   1.000
_cell.angle_alpha   90.00
_cell.angle_beta   90.00
_cell.angle_gamma   90.00
#
_symmetry.space_group_name_H-M   'P 1'
#
loop_
_entity.id
_entity.type
_entity.pdbx_description
1 polymer ?
#
loop_
_entity_poly.entity_id
_entity_poly.type
_entity_poly.pdbx_seq_one_letter_code
_entity_poly.pdbx_strand_id
1 'polypeptide(L)'
;MSNPVYTLTEGQPVRDPSVSTTLPVFGGGGLTTLGDTLLLETLAHFSRERIPEVVHAKAAGAWGEFEVTNPEIAQLTCAKFLDTAGKKTQVLFRLSTTGGEKGSADTVRDVRGFSVKFFTEEGNYDIVGNHVPVFFVRDPMRFPSLNRSHKRHPATNRPDATMFWDFHVNQPESVHTLMHLFGSRGLPDSIRRVTGFGVHTFKLIDSSGRPRYCKFHFRPETGHTSFASAEEAEKKAGANADYHTEDLWDAIARGEYPVWKLYVQIMEPERAETFGRALFDITKIWSHKEFPLIEVGKMTLNKNPENYFAEIEQAAFSPSNLVPGIAMTPDPMLQARMFAYPDAQRYRLGSNYAQLPPNRPIAPVYAPFVRDGITTTKNYGGDPNYVRSTLSPGVTTQSITQITHHERIAANALLGLNEIPVDDEDFVQPRDLWRRVFDDAEKEKFVGNVVGSLAGTPAPLREAVVAMFSKVDGEIGQRMMAKIKEDATHL
;
A
#
# COMPACT_ATOMS: atom_id res chain seq x y z
N MET A 1 -36.46 -1.43 17.89
CA MET A 1 -36.49 -2.45 16.82
C MET A 1 -36.66 -3.81 17.48
N SER A 2 -37.51 -4.70 16.96
CA SER A 2 -37.62 -6.06 17.48
C SER A 2 -36.34 -6.84 17.19
N ASN A 3 -36.00 -7.81 18.05
CA ASN A 3 -34.88 -8.73 17.78
C ASN A 3 -35.11 -9.45 16.44
N PRO A 4 -34.07 -9.66 15.61
CA PRO A 4 -34.22 -10.37 14.35
C PRO A 4 -34.53 -11.86 14.59
N VAL A 5 -35.25 -12.48 13.65
CA VAL A 5 -35.54 -13.92 13.65
C VAL A 5 -34.41 -14.65 12.94
N TYR A 6 -33.91 -15.76 13.50
CA TYR A 6 -32.92 -16.60 12.83
C TYR A 6 -33.52 -17.25 11.58
N THR A 7 -32.74 -17.29 10.49
CA THR A 7 -33.19 -17.88 9.22
C THR A 7 -32.11 -18.76 8.58
N LEU A 8 -32.52 -19.61 7.65
CA LEU A 8 -31.64 -20.17 6.61
C LEU A 8 -31.19 -19.08 5.64
N THR A 9 -30.28 -19.41 4.72
CA THR A 9 -29.69 -18.45 3.76
C THR A 9 -30.75 -17.81 2.85
N GLU A 10 -31.80 -18.55 2.50
CA GLU A 10 -32.93 -18.08 1.69
C GLU A 10 -34.09 -17.51 2.53
N GLY A 11 -33.86 -17.19 3.81
CA GLY A 11 -34.80 -16.45 4.65
C GLY A 11 -35.87 -17.29 5.37
N GLN A 12 -35.83 -18.62 5.28
CA GLN A 12 -36.75 -19.49 6.03
C GLN A 12 -36.46 -19.41 7.54
N PRO A 13 -37.45 -19.15 8.41
CA PRO A 13 -37.24 -19.11 9.86
C PRO A 13 -36.73 -20.44 10.43
N VAL A 14 -35.78 -20.37 11.35
CA VAL A 14 -35.19 -21.50 12.05
C VAL A 14 -35.67 -21.49 13.50
N ARG A 15 -36.15 -22.64 13.99
CA ARG A 15 -36.63 -22.79 15.37
C ARG A 15 -35.50 -22.69 16.39
N ASP A 16 -34.40 -23.38 16.13
CA ASP A 16 -33.20 -23.42 16.97
C ASP A 16 -31.97 -23.55 16.06
N PRO A 17 -31.09 -22.54 16.01
CA PRO A 17 -29.93 -22.53 15.12
C PRO A 17 -28.76 -23.39 15.63
N SER A 18 -28.90 -24.03 16.80
CA SER A 18 -27.80 -24.74 17.48
C SER A 18 -27.90 -26.27 17.46
N VAL A 19 -28.97 -26.82 16.86
CA VAL A 19 -29.25 -28.26 16.86
C VAL A 19 -29.48 -28.80 15.45
N SER A 20 -28.97 -30.00 15.19
CA SER A 20 -29.18 -30.70 13.92
C SER A 20 -30.40 -31.62 13.96
N THR A 21 -30.99 -31.85 12.80
CA THR A 21 -32.04 -32.84 12.59
C THR A 21 -31.43 -34.23 12.66
N THR A 22 -31.77 -34.96 13.71
CA THR A 22 -31.27 -36.31 13.97
C THR A 22 -32.41 -37.29 14.19
N LEU A 23 -32.21 -38.54 13.79
CA LEU A 23 -33.00 -39.69 14.23
C LEU A 23 -32.35 -40.24 15.51
N PRO A 24 -33.00 -40.12 16.69
CA PRO A 24 -32.46 -40.70 17.92
C PRO A 24 -32.38 -42.23 17.80
N VAL A 25 -31.26 -42.81 18.24
CA VAL A 25 -31.06 -44.27 18.21
C VAL A 25 -31.14 -44.88 19.62
N PHE A 26 -31.60 -46.13 19.69
CA PHE A 26 -31.64 -46.89 20.95
C PHE A 26 -30.23 -47.01 21.55
N GLY A 27 -30.07 -46.64 22.82
CA GLY A 27 -28.78 -46.66 23.52
C GLY A 27 -28.08 -45.30 23.68
N GLY A 28 -28.67 -44.22 23.15
CA GLY A 28 -28.12 -42.87 23.22
C GLY A 28 -27.29 -42.50 21.99
N GLY A 29 -27.58 -41.35 21.38
CA GLY A 29 -26.98 -40.87 20.12
C GLY A 29 -28.03 -40.50 19.08
N GLY A 30 -27.59 -40.09 17.89
CA GLY A 30 -28.47 -39.74 16.78
C GLY A 30 -27.82 -39.91 15.41
N LEU A 31 -28.62 -40.26 14.41
CA LEU A 31 -28.22 -40.30 13.01
C LEU A 31 -28.66 -39.01 12.32
N THR A 32 -27.69 -38.22 11.85
CA THR A 32 -27.98 -37.03 11.03
C THR A 32 -28.41 -37.44 9.62
N THR A 33 -29.26 -36.64 9.00
CA THR A 33 -29.76 -36.88 7.65
C THR A 33 -29.26 -35.81 6.68
N LEU A 34 -29.16 -36.16 5.39
CA LEU A 34 -28.90 -35.19 4.31
C LEU A 34 -30.06 -34.18 4.14
N GLY A 35 -31.21 -34.41 4.79
CA GLY A 35 -32.33 -33.48 4.79
C GLY A 35 -32.16 -32.28 5.74
N ASP A 36 -31.08 -32.22 6.52
CA ASP A 36 -30.80 -31.10 7.42
C ASP A 36 -30.17 -29.91 6.68
N THR A 37 -31.01 -29.07 6.08
CA THR A 37 -30.56 -27.90 5.33
C THR A 37 -29.74 -26.90 6.16
N LEU A 38 -30.10 -26.67 7.44
CA LEU A 38 -29.37 -25.76 8.31
C LEU A 38 -27.92 -26.20 8.48
N LEU A 39 -27.72 -27.48 8.80
CA LEU A 39 -26.39 -28.05 8.98
C LEU A 39 -25.57 -27.95 7.69
N LEU A 40 -26.16 -28.33 6.56
CA LEU A 40 -25.46 -28.34 5.27
C LEU A 40 -25.07 -26.93 4.82
N GLU A 41 -25.99 -25.96 4.89
CA GLU A 41 -25.71 -24.56 4.52
C GLU A 41 -24.62 -23.95 5.42
N THR A 42 -24.70 -24.16 6.73
CA THR A 42 -23.73 -23.62 7.70
C THR A 42 -22.33 -24.16 7.43
N LEU A 43 -22.18 -25.48 7.27
CA LEU A 43 -20.88 -26.11 6.98
C LEU A 43 -20.35 -25.73 5.59
N ALA A 44 -21.23 -25.58 4.60
CA ALA A 44 -20.85 -25.18 3.25
C ALA A 44 -20.35 -23.73 3.21
N HIS A 45 -20.99 -22.81 3.93
CA HIS A 45 -20.55 -21.41 4.01
C HIS A 45 -19.25 -21.27 4.79
N PHE A 46 -19.12 -21.95 5.95
CA PHE A 46 -17.89 -21.96 6.74
C PHE A 46 -16.66 -22.34 5.90
N SER A 47 -16.81 -23.37 5.07
CA SER A 47 -15.76 -23.85 4.16
C SER A 47 -15.34 -22.84 3.09
N ARG A 48 -16.08 -21.73 2.92
CA ARG A 48 -15.90 -20.71 1.88
C ARG A 48 -15.64 -19.30 2.44
N GLU A 49 -15.39 -19.17 3.74
CA GLU A 49 -15.12 -17.87 4.36
C GLU A 49 -13.78 -17.23 3.94
N ARG A 50 -12.82 -18.01 3.44
CA ARG A 50 -11.47 -17.52 3.13
C ARG A 50 -11.35 -17.13 1.65
N ILE A 51 -10.70 -16.00 1.40
CA ILE A 51 -10.30 -15.51 0.07
C ILE A 51 -8.77 -15.40 -0.01
N PRO A 52 -8.16 -15.38 -1.21
CA PRO A 52 -6.70 -15.36 -1.35
C PRO A 52 -5.99 -14.12 -0.76
N GLU A 53 -4.72 -14.29 -0.38
CA GLU A 53 -3.79 -13.22 0.02
C GLU A 53 -2.47 -13.31 -0.77
N VAL A 54 -1.70 -12.21 -0.89
CA VAL A 54 -0.44 -12.19 -1.68
C VAL A 54 0.69 -11.38 -1.00
N VAL A 55 0.63 -10.05 -1.10
CA VAL A 55 1.52 -9.09 -0.44
C VAL A 55 0.66 -8.13 0.36
N HIS A 56 1.23 -7.50 1.38
CA HIS A 56 0.48 -6.60 2.25
C HIS A 56 -0.74 -7.24 2.91
N ALA A 57 -0.63 -8.53 3.27
CA ALA A 57 -1.74 -9.35 3.76
C ALA A 57 -2.18 -8.95 5.18
N LYS A 58 -1.24 -8.78 6.10
CA LYS A 58 -1.48 -8.29 7.46
C LYS A 58 -1.67 -6.76 7.46
N ALA A 59 -2.81 -6.29 7.93
CA ALA A 59 -3.17 -4.88 7.86
C ALA A 59 -4.12 -4.43 8.97
N ALA A 60 -4.07 -3.13 9.24
CA ALA A 60 -5.08 -2.39 9.99
C ALA A 60 -5.68 -1.33 9.07
N GLY A 61 -6.93 -0.94 9.32
CA GLY A 61 -7.59 0.07 8.51
C GLY A 61 -8.75 0.73 9.24
N ALA A 62 -9.09 1.92 8.78
CA ALA A 62 -10.14 2.74 9.34
C ALA A 62 -10.70 3.71 8.30
N TRP A 63 -11.91 4.18 8.56
CA TRP A 63 -12.55 5.25 7.82
C TRP A 63 -12.22 6.62 8.42
N GLY A 64 -12.33 7.64 7.59
CA GLY A 64 -12.07 9.01 8.00
C GLY A 64 -12.60 10.04 7.02
N GLU A 65 -12.12 11.27 7.22
CA GLU A 65 -12.38 12.40 6.34
C GLU A 65 -11.06 13.09 5.98
N PHE A 66 -10.92 13.47 4.71
CA PHE A 66 -9.92 14.41 4.25
C PHE A 66 -10.54 15.79 4.07
N GLU A 67 -9.96 16.81 4.68
CA GLU A 67 -10.39 18.20 4.60
C GLU A 67 -9.31 19.04 3.92
N VAL A 68 -9.67 19.77 2.87
CA VAL A 68 -8.75 20.71 2.20
C VAL A 68 -8.46 21.89 3.12
N THR A 69 -7.19 22.17 3.42
CA THR A 69 -6.79 23.26 4.32
C THR A 69 -6.12 24.42 3.59
N ASN A 70 -5.53 24.17 2.43
CA ASN A 70 -4.84 25.18 1.64
C ASN A 70 -5.69 25.61 0.42
N PRO A 71 -6.21 26.85 0.37
CA PRO A 71 -6.99 27.34 -0.77
C PRO A 71 -6.18 27.47 -2.06
N GLU A 72 -4.84 27.55 -2.00
CA GLU A 72 -3.98 27.70 -3.17
C GLU A 72 -3.87 26.41 -3.99
N ILE A 73 -4.27 25.25 -3.43
CA ILE A 73 -4.16 23.96 -4.12
C ILE A 73 -4.98 23.91 -5.41
N ALA A 74 -6.11 24.63 -5.46
CA ALA A 74 -6.98 24.72 -6.64
C ALA A 74 -6.28 25.36 -7.86
N GLN A 75 -5.16 26.08 -7.65
CA GLN A 75 -4.35 26.63 -8.73
C GLN A 75 -3.44 25.56 -9.38
N LEU A 76 -3.17 24.46 -8.67
CA LEU A 76 -2.26 23.40 -9.12
C LEU A 76 -3.02 22.25 -9.78
N THR A 77 -4.28 22.05 -9.43
CA THR A 77 -5.11 20.94 -9.92
C THR A 77 -6.58 21.33 -10.04
N CYS A 78 -7.25 20.80 -11.05
CA CYS A 78 -8.70 20.89 -11.22
C CYS A 78 -9.47 19.70 -10.59
N ALA A 79 -8.81 18.86 -9.78
CA ALA A 79 -9.46 17.75 -9.10
C ALA A 79 -10.54 18.26 -8.12
N LYS A 80 -11.80 17.89 -8.35
CA LYS A 80 -12.93 18.45 -7.58
C LYS A 80 -12.83 18.26 -6.08
N PHE A 81 -12.26 17.17 -5.59
CA PHE A 81 -12.15 16.97 -4.14
C PHE A 81 -11.17 17.94 -3.46
N LEU A 82 -10.39 18.69 -4.24
CA LEU A 82 -9.39 19.69 -3.79
C LEU A 82 -9.79 21.14 -4.12
N ASP A 83 -10.91 21.38 -4.78
CA ASP A 83 -11.25 22.68 -5.37
C ASP A 83 -11.58 23.80 -4.36
N THR A 84 -11.97 23.43 -3.14
CA THR A 84 -12.52 24.36 -2.15
C THR A 84 -11.93 24.08 -0.77
N ALA A 85 -11.35 25.08 -0.13
CA ALA A 85 -10.89 24.97 1.26
C ALA A 85 -12.07 24.67 2.20
N GLY A 86 -11.85 23.79 3.18
CA GLY A 86 -12.88 23.26 4.07
C GLY A 86 -13.74 22.13 3.47
N LYS A 87 -13.59 21.82 2.17
CA LYS A 87 -14.29 20.69 1.56
C LYS A 87 -13.81 19.38 2.17
N LYS A 88 -14.77 18.52 2.52
CA LYS A 88 -14.54 17.21 3.11
C LYS A 88 -14.82 16.10 2.13
N THR A 89 -13.94 15.12 2.10
CA THR A 89 -14.02 13.91 1.27
C THR A 89 -13.88 12.70 2.18
N GLN A 90 -14.82 11.75 2.12
CA GLN A 90 -14.69 10.51 2.87
C GLN A 90 -13.45 9.74 2.39
N VAL A 91 -12.74 9.12 3.32
CA VAL A 91 -11.59 8.27 3.01
C VAL A 91 -11.68 6.90 3.67
N LEU A 92 -11.08 5.91 3.00
CA LEU A 92 -10.73 4.62 3.58
C LEU A 92 -9.21 4.50 3.62
N PHE A 93 -8.67 4.28 4.81
CA PHE A 93 -7.24 4.08 5.04
C PHE A 93 -6.95 2.61 5.34
N ARG A 94 -5.86 2.10 4.76
CA ARG A 94 -5.32 0.78 5.06
C ARG A 94 -3.80 0.84 5.14
N LEU A 95 -3.26 0.44 6.28
CA LEU A 95 -1.83 0.28 6.50
C LEU A 95 -1.49 -1.17 6.79
N SER A 96 -0.39 -1.64 6.21
CA SER A 96 -0.02 -3.06 6.23
C SER A 96 1.48 -3.25 6.40
N THR A 97 1.91 -4.40 6.90
CA THR A 97 3.26 -4.91 6.59
C THR A 97 3.32 -5.32 5.10
N THR A 98 4.43 -5.88 4.60
CA THR A 98 4.57 -6.26 3.18
C THR A 98 4.74 -7.77 3.00
N GLY A 99 5.75 -8.35 3.66
CA GLY A 99 6.20 -9.73 3.42
C GLY A 99 5.34 -10.79 4.12
N GLY A 100 4.92 -10.51 5.35
CA GLY A 100 4.18 -11.44 6.20
C GLY A 100 2.80 -11.83 5.68
N GLU A 101 2.41 -13.06 5.98
CA GLU A 101 1.04 -13.59 5.74
C GLU A 101 0.03 -12.97 6.71
N LYS A 102 -1.28 -13.17 6.50
CA LYS A 102 -2.35 -12.58 7.33
C LYS A 102 -2.21 -12.86 8.82
N GLY A 103 -1.64 -14.01 9.19
CA GLY A 103 -1.38 -14.39 10.59
C GLY A 103 -0.05 -13.92 11.16
N SER A 104 0.75 -13.15 10.42
CA SER A 104 2.04 -12.63 10.92
C SER A 104 1.84 -11.54 11.97
N ALA A 105 2.91 -11.23 12.70
CA ALA A 105 2.91 -10.13 13.67
C ALA A 105 3.02 -8.74 13.02
N ASP A 106 2.38 -7.74 13.62
CA ASP A 106 2.43 -6.33 13.22
C ASP A 106 3.82 -5.69 13.45
N THR A 107 4.51 -6.07 14.53
CA THR A 107 5.78 -5.48 14.98
C THR A 107 7.01 -6.18 14.40
N VAL A 108 7.02 -6.40 13.09
CA VAL A 108 8.17 -6.98 12.35
C VAL A 108 8.90 -5.91 11.53
N ARG A 109 10.21 -6.12 11.29
CA ARG A 109 10.99 -5.20 10.45
C ARG A 109 10.52 -5.33 9.01
N ASP A 110 9.87 -4.30 8.50
CA ASP A 110 9.27 -4.35 7.17
C ASP A 110 8.96 -2.94 6.65
N VAL A 111 8.80 -2.81 5.34
CA VAL A 111 8.13 -1.63 4.78
C VAL A 111 6.65 -1.70 5.12
N ARG A 112 6.09 -0.59 5.63
CA ARG A 112 4.65 -0.43 5.77
C ARG A 112 4.04 0.14 4.49
N GLY A 113 3.04 -0.55 3.94
CA GLY A 113 2.17 -0.02 2.89
C GLY A 113 1.22 1.03 3.47
N PHE A 114 1.08 2.18 2.81
CA PHE A 114 0.26 3.31 3.25
C PHE A 114 -0.74 3.65 2.15
N SER A 115 -1.97 3.12 2.23
CA SER A 115 -2.98 3.29 1.19
C SER A 115 -4.15 4.13 1.67
N VAL A 116 -4.54 5.12 0.85
CA VAL A 116 -5.70 5.99 1.10
C VAL A 116 -6.56 6.00 -0.16
N LYS A 117 -7.85 5.68 0.00
CA LYS A 117 -8.88 5.83 -1.02
C LYS A 117 -9.74 7.03 -0.68
N PHE A 118 -9.91 7.94 -1.63
CA PHE A 118 -10.75 9.12 -1.55
C PHE A 118 -12.02 8.85 -2.36
N PHE A 119 -13.19 8.97 -1.73
CA PHE A 119 -14.47 8.83 -2.38
C PHE A 119 -14.92 10.20 -2.88
N THR A 120 -14.55 10.56 -4.11
CA THR A 120 -14.82 11.89 -4.68
C THR A 120 -16.09 11.92 -5.52
N GLU A 121 -16.57 13.12 -5.86
CA GLU A 121 -17.71 13.29 -6.77
C GLU A 121 -17.39 12.89 -8.23
N GLU A 122 -16.11 12.69 -8.56
CA GLU A 122 -15.64 12.32 -9.91
C GLU A 122 -15.08 10.89 -9.97
N GLY A 123 -15.41 10.07 -8.98
CA GLY A 123 -14.95 8.69 -8.85
C GLY A 123 -14.00 8.50 -7.68
N ASN A 124 -13.49 7.28 -7.52
CA ASN A 124 -12.51 7.01 -6.48
C ASN A 124 -11.12 7.43 -6.93
N TYR A 125 -10.37 8.09 -6.05
CA TYR A 125 -8.94 8.35 -6.22
C TYR A 125 -8.15 7.56 -5.18
N ASP A 126 -7.12 6.83 -5.58
CA ASP A 126 -6.31 6.06 -4.64
C ASP A 126 -4.86 6.52 -4.64
N ILE A 127 -4.36 6.93 -3.48
CA ILE A 127 -2.92 7.05 -3.23
C ILE A 127 -2.45 5.75 -2.58
N VAL A 128 -1.75 4.93 -3.36
CA VAL A 128 -1.24 3.63 -2.91
C VAL A 128 0.25 3.73 -2.69
N GLY A 129 0.62 4.15 -1.49
CA GLY A 129 1.96 4.52 -1.11
C GLY A 129 2.64 3.56 -0.15
N ASN A 130 3.77 4.01 0.40
CA ASN A 130 4.50 3.37 1.49
C ASN A 130 4.84 4.40 2.57
N HIS A 131 5.22 3.92 3.76
CA HIS A 131 5.68 4.78 4.84
C HIS A 131 7.09 5.37 4.64
N VAL A 132 7.80 4.93 3.60
CA VAL A 132 9.12 5.42 3.16
C VAL A 132 9.02 6.01 1.74
N PRO A 133 9.86 7.00 1.39
CA PRO A 133 9.69 7.77 0.15
C PRO A 133 10.27 7.10 -1.10
N VAL A 134 10.93 5.95 -0.94
CA VAL A 134 11.63 5.23 -2.01
C VAL A 134 11.30 3.74 -1.98
N PHE A 135 11.65 3.03 -3.05
CA PHE A 135 11.41 1.59 -3.16
C PHE A 135 12.68 0.80 -3.54
N PHE A 136 12.63 -0.54 -3.43
CA PHE A 136 13.81 -1.39 -3.58
C PHE A 136 14.28 -1.56 -5.04
N VAL A 137 13.36 -1.49 -6.00
CA VAL A 137 13.66 -1.71 -7.43
C VAL A 137 13.00 -0.62 -8.27
N ARG A 138 13.65 -0.25 -9.37
CA ARG A 138 13.14 0.70 -10.37
C ARG A 138 12.63 0.06 -11.66
N ASP A 139 12.85 -1.24 -11.81
CA ASP A 139 12.33 -2.03 -12.91
C ASP A 139 11.21 -2.97 -12.39
N PRO A 140 9.98 -2.88 -12.93
CA PRO A 140 8.86 -3.68 -12.45
C PRO A 140 9.03 -5.19 -12.66
N MET A 141 9.86 -5.62 -13.62
CA MET A 141 10.14 -7.04 -13.84
C MET A 141 10.86 -7.68 -12.65
N ARG A 142 11.56 -6.88 -11.83
CA ARG A 142 12.25 -7.36 -10.62
C ARG A 142 11.31 -7.49 -9.42
N PHE A 143 10.11 -6.92 -9.47
CA PHE A 143 9.17 -6.89 -8.34
C PHE A 143 8.77 -8.29 -7.83
N PRO A 144 8.44 -9.28 -8.68
CA PRO A 144 8.14 -10.63 -8.20
C PRO A 144 9.33 -11.29 -7.50
N SER A 145 10.54 -11.13 -8.04
CA SER A 145 11.77 -11.69 -7.45
C SER A 145 12.11 -11.04 -6.11
N LEU A 146 11.98 -9.72 -6.00
CA LEU A 146 12.11 -8.98 -4.73
C LEU A 146 11.15 -9.55 -3.66
N ASN A 147 9.87 -9.70 -3.98
CA ASN A 147 8.91 -10.18 -3.00
C ASN A 147 9.15 -11.66 -2.63
N ARG A 148 9.67 -12.47 -3.56
CA ARG A 148 10.05 -13.86 -3.26
C ARG A 148 11.27 -13.94 -2.34
N SER A 149 12.25 -13.06 -2.49
CA SER A 149 13.42 -13.03 -1.60
C SER A 149 13.10 -12.53 -0.19
N HIS A 150 12.01 -11.76 -0.03
CA HIS A 150 11.50 -11.30 1.28
C HIS A 150 10.52 -12.29 1.95
N LYS A 151 10.19 -13.40 1.28
CA LYS A 151 9.21 -14.39 1.74
C LYS A 151 9.90 -15.71 2.11
N ARG A 152 9.15 -16.79 2.07
CA ARG A 152 9.59 -18.12 2.48
C ARG A 152 10.43 -18.79 1.40
N HIS A 153 11.51 -19.44 1.80
CA HIS A 153 12.29 -20.30 0.94
C HIS A 153 11.41 -21.46 0.40
N PRO A 154 11.44 -21.75 -0.91
CA PRO A 154 10.45 -22.61 -1.56
C PRO A 154 10.45 -24.06 -1.06
N ALA A 155 11.58 -24.59 -0.59
CA ALA A 155 11.65 -25.97 -0.10
C ALA A 155 11.35 -26.10 1.41
N THR A 156 11.69 -25.08 2.21
CA THR A 156 11.65 -25.17 3.68
C THR A 156 10.47 -24.44 4.28
N ASN A 157 9.83 -23.56 3.51
CA ASN A 157 8.72 -22.72 3.92
C ASN A 157 9.06 -21.80 5.11
N ARG A 158 10.33 -21.39 5.24
CA ARG A 158 10.85 -20.52 6.31
C ARG A 158 11.47 -19.24 5.73
N PRO A 159 11.54 -18.13 6.48
CA PRO A 159 12.37 -16.99 6.10
C PRO A 159 13.82 -17.41 5.85
N ASP A 160 14.47 -16.79 4.88
CA ASP A 160 15.85 -17.10 4.50
C ASP A 160 16.65 -15.82 4.24
N ALA A 161 17.54 -15.48 5.18
CA ALA A 161 18.39 -14.31 5.08
C ALA A 161 19.39 -14.40 3.90
N THR A 162 19.75 -15.61 3.46
CA THR A 162 20.62 -15.81 2.30
C THR A 162 19.89 -15.37 1.03
N MET A 163 18.63 -15.79 0.83
CA MET A 163 17.82 -15.33 -0.31
C MET A 163 17.61 -13.81 -0.30
N PHE A 164 17.31 -13.25 0.87
CA PHE A 164 17.12 -11.81 1.05
C PHE A 164 18.36 -11.03 0.60
N TRP A 165 19.52 -11.36 1.19
CA TRP A 165 20.75 -10.62 0.94
C TRP A 165 21.33 -10.90 -0.44
N ASP A 166 21.23 -12.13 -0.96
CA ASP A 166 21.69 -12.47 -2.32
C ASP A 166 20.96 -11.65 -3.39
N PHE A 167 19.64 -11.49 -3.26
CA PHE A 167 18.90 -10.60 -4.17
C PHE A 167 19.42 -9.16 -4.11
N HIS A 168 19.63 -8.63 -2.90
CA HIS A 168 20.00 -7.23 -2.71
C HIS A 168 21.42 -6.89 -3.15
N VAL A 169 22.41 -7.77 -2.93
CA VAL A 169 23.78 -7.53 -3.43
C VAL A 169 23.84 -7.57 -4.96
N ASN A 170 22.92 -8.29 -5.60
CA ASN A 170 22.77 -8.33 -7.06
C ASN A 170 21.85 -7.22 -7.60
N GLN A 171 21.14 -6.48 -6.74
CA GLN A 171 20.27 -5.35 -7.09
C GLN A 171 20.59 -4.11 -6.22
N PRO A 172 21.80 -3.53 -6.36
CA PRO A 172 22.28 -2.49 -5.45
C PRO A 172 21.51 -1.16 -5.52
N GLU A 173 20.63 -0.94 -6.50
CA GLU A 173 19.69 0.19 -6.50
C GLU A 173 18.76 0.19 -5.27
N SER A 174 18.63 -0.96 -4.61
CA SER A 174 17.83 -1.15 -3.40
C SER A 174 18.39 -0.50 -2.13
N VAL A 175 19.67 -0.08 -2.15
CA VAL A 175 20.41 0.34 -0.95
C VAL A 175 19.75 1.50 -0.20
N HIS A 176 19.12 2.45 -0.91
CA HIS A 176 18.42 3.58 -0.28
C HIS A 176 17.25 3.11 0.59
N THR A 177 16.46 2.16 0.08
CA THR A 177 15.32 1.60 0.80
C THR A 177 15.79 0.67 1.92
N LEU A 178 16.87 -0.08 1.71
CA LEU A 178 17.48 -0.91 2.76
C LEU A 178 17.94 -0.06 3.95
N MET A 179 18.49 1.13 3.71
CA MET A 179 18.85 2.04 4.80
C MET A 179 17.64 2.48 5.63
N HIS A 180 16.49 2.71 5.00
CA HIS A 180 15.26 2.97 5.74
C HIS A 180 14.72 1.73 6.48
N LEU A 181 14.77 0.55 5.84
CA LEU A 181 14.28 -0.71 6.39
C LEU A 181 15.09 -1.14 7.62
N PHE A 182 16.42 -1.07 7.56
CA PHE A 182 17.31 -1.46 8.65
C PHE A 182 17.60 -0.33 9.63
N GLY A 183 17.27 0.91 9.26
CA GLY A 183 17.13 1.98 10.23
C GLY A 183 15.92 1.77 11.15
N SER A 184 15.70 2.77 11.98
CA SER A 184 14.58 2.89 12.89
C SER A 184 13.22 2.80 12.19
N ARG A 185 13.09 3.39 10.99
CA ARG A 185 11.81 3.44 10.26
C ARG A 185 11.18 2.09 9.95
N GLY A 186 11.99 1.03 9.81
CA GLY A 186 11.48 -0.32 9.55
C GLY A 186 10.72 -0.97 10.71
N LEU A 187 10.79 -0.41 11.93
CA LEU A 187 10.11 -0.91 13.14
C LEU A 187 9.33 0.20 13.85
N PRO A 188 8.19 0.64 13.28
CA PRO A 188 7.37 1.67 13.93
C PRO A 188 6.74 1.14 15.22
N ASP A 189 6.79 1.94 16.29
CA ASP A 189 6.14 1.62 17.57
C ASP A 189 4.61 1.73 17.51
N SER A 190 4.07 2.52 16.57
CA SER A 190 2.66 2.69 16.27
C SER A 190 2.49 3.13 14.83
N ILE A 191 1.44 2.62 14.18
CA ILE A 191 1.11 2.99 12.79
C ILE A 191 0.48 4.38 12.69
N ARG A 192 -0.03 4.94 13.80
CA ARG A 192 -0.63 6.28 13.86
C ARG A 192 0.37 7.41 13.70
N ARG A 193 1.67 7.12 13.83
CA ARG A 193 2.76 8.09 13.79
C ARG A 193 3.75 7.85 12.66
N VAL A 194 3.43 6.99 11.69
CA VAL A 194 4.30 6.84 10.52
C VAL A 194 4.03 7.94 9.50
N THR A 195 5.08 8.35 8.79
CA THR A 195 4.90 9.11 7.54
C THR A 195 4.29 8.24 6.47
N GLY A 196 3.66 8.85 5.46
CA GLY A 196 3.20 8.17 4.24
C GLY A 196 3.69 8.92 3.01
N PHE A 197 3.95 8.21 1.92
CA PHE A 197 4.43 8.79 0.67
C PHE A 197 3.75 8.13 -0.50
N GLY A 198 3.37 8.90 -1.53
CA GLY A 198 2.93 8.33 -2.82
C GLY A 198 4.04 7.56 -3.55
N VAL A 199 5.30 7.78 -3.13
CA VAL A 199 6.56 7.23 -3.66
C VAL A 199 6.86 7.67 -5.09
N HIS A 200 5.96 7.41 -6.03
CA HIS A 200 6.08 7.80 -7.43
C HIS A 200 5.92 9.29 -7.65
N THR A 201 6.41 9.75 -8.79
CA THR A 201 6.06 11.05 -9.34
C THR A 201 4.72 10.95 -10.06
N PHE A 202 3.81 11.87 -9.78
CA PHE A 202 2.52 12.03 -10.47
C PHE A 202 2.49 13.37 -11.20
N LYS A 203 1.39 13.68 -11.88
CA LYS A 203 1.09 15.02 -12.39
C LYS A 203 -0.16 15.57 -11.73
N LEU A 204 -0.12 16.85 -11.36
CA LEU A 204 -1.28 17.68 -11.12
C LEU A 204 -1.55 18.50 -12.38
N ILE A 205 -2.82 18.62 -12.78
CA ILE A 205 -3.22 19.36 -13.98
C ILE A 205 -4.24 20.41 -13.57
N ASP A 206 -3.90 21.68 -13.80
CA ASP A 206 -4.80 22.80 -13.47
C ASP A 206 -5.96 22.95 -14.46
N SER A 207 -6.86 23.90 -14.21
CA SER A 207 -8.04 24.14 -15.04
C SER A 207 -7.71 24.62 -16.47
N SER A 208 -6.48 25.05 -16.74
CA SER A 208 -6.02 25.43 -18.08
C SER A 208 -5.44 24.24 -18.86
N GLY A 209 -5.33 23.06 -18.22
CA GLY A 209 -4.69 21.88 -18.79
C GLY A 209 -3.18 21.84 -18.61
N ARG A 210 -2.57 22.78 -17.87
CA ARG A 210 -1.12 22.80 -17.64
C ARG A 210 -0.72 21.74 -16.61
N PRO A 211 0.16 20.78 -16.95
CA PRO A 211 0.65 19.78 -16.01
C PRO A 211 1.78 20.35 -15.15
N ARG A 212 1.90 19.84 -13.92
CA ARG A 212 3.08 19.97 -13.05
C ARG A 212 3.37 18.62 -12.42
N TYR A 213 4.64 18.26 -12.30
CA TYR A 213 5.00 17.01 -11.63
C TYR A 213 4.90 17.16 -10.12
N CYS A 214 4.48 16.10 -9.43
CA CYS A 214 4.33 16.14 -7.98
C CYS A 214 4.75 14.85 -7.27
N LYS A 215 5.07 14.97 -5.98
CA LYS A 215 5.21 13.87 -5.02
C LYS A 215 4.26 14.12 -3.85
N PHE A 216 3.52 13.10 -3.41
CA PHE A 216 2.61 13.19 -2.25
C PHE A 216 3.30 12.76 -0.95
N HIS A 217 3.05 13.50 0.14
CA HIS A 217 3.65 13.29 1.46
C HIS A 217 2.60 13.44 2.56
N PHE A 218 2.30 12.37 3.30
CA PHE A 218 1.50 12.40 4.52
C PHE A 218 2.42 12.51 5.74
N ARG A 219 2.21 13.53 6.56
CA ARG A 219 2.95 13.72 7.81
C ARG A 219 2.01 13.65 9.01
N PRO A 220 2.26 12.75 9.98
CA PRO A 220 1.45 12.67 11.19
C PRO A 220 1.55 13.98 11.97
N GLU A 221 0.42 14.50 12.44
CA GLU A 221 0.37 15.76 13.18
C GLU A 221 0.99 15.63 14.58
N THR A 222 0.89 14.44 15.18
CA THR A 222 1.53 14.10 16.46
C THR A 222 3.06 13.96 16.37
N GLY A 223 3.66 14.22 15.20
CA GLY A 223 5.05 13.91 14.93
C GLY A 223 5.26 12.44 14.55
N HIS A 224 6.50 12.13 14.14
CA HIS A 224 6.88 10.79 13.70
C HIS A 224 7.23 9.88 14.90
N THR A 225 7.05 8.57 14.70
CA THR A 225 7.28 7.49 15.68
C THR A 225 8.59 7.60 16.47
N SER A 226 8.54 7.24 17.75
CA SER A 226 9.67 6.61 18.44
C SER A 226 9.78 5.16 17.93
N PHE A 227 10.97 4.59 17.83
CA PHE A 227 11.13 3.30 17.16
C PHE A 227 11.41 2.23 18.20
N ALA A 228 10.63 1.14 18.17
CA ALA A 228 10.81 0.03 19.10
C ALA A 228 12.21 -0.56 18.93
N SER A 229 12.86 -0.93 20.04
CA SER A 229 14.05 -1.76 19.93
C SER A 229 13.69 -3.10 19.28
N ALA A 230 14.66 -3.79 18.67
CA ALA A 230 14.41 -5.11 18.10
C ALA A 230 13.85 -6.09 19.15
N GLU A 231 14.35 -6.01 20.39
CA GLU A 231 13.91 -6.82 21.52
C GLU A 231 12.46 -6.49 21.94
N GLU A 232 12.09 -5.21 21.99
CA GLU A 232 10.71 -4.80 22.28
C GLU A 232 9.75 -5.25 21.19
N ALA A 233 10.15 -5.11 19.93
CA ALA A 233 9.36 -5.52 18.78
C ALA A 233 9.15 -7.05 18.76
N GLU A 234 10.17 -7.83 19.11
CA GLU A 234 10.10 -9.29 19.25
C GLU A 234 9.18 -9.71 20.41
N LYS A 235 9.32 -9.08 21.59
CA LYS A 235 8.42 -9.32 22.73
C LYS A 235 6.97 -9.02 22.37
N LYS A 236 6.71 -7.88 21.71
CA LYS A 236 5.36 -7.52 21.23
C LYS A 236 4.86 -8.53 20.20
N ALA A 237 5.69 -8.95 19.24
CA ALA A 237 5.30 -9.93 18.23
C ALA A 237 4.86 -11.26 18.85
N GLY A 238 5.51 -11.70 19.93
CA GLY A 238 5.14 -12.91 20.66
C GLY A 238 3.93 -12.75 21.58
N ALA A 239 3.77 -11.59 22.23
CA ALA A 239 2.69 -11.33 23.18
C ALA A 239 1.38 -10.86 22.53
N ASN A 240 1.47 -10.07 21.47
CA ASN A 240 0.35 -9.51 20.70
C ASN A 240 0.75 -9.31 19.22
N ALA A 241 0.46 -10.30 18.38
CA ALA A 241 0.72 -10.23 16.95
C ALA A 241 -0.16 -9.20 16.21
N ASP A 242 -1.21 -8.67 16.86
CA ASP A 242 -2.18 -7.71 16.33
C ASP A 242 -1.98 -6.30 16.92
N TYR A 243 -0.81 -6.03 17.50
CA TYR A 243 -0.54 -4.82 18.28
C TYR A 243 -0.86 -3.50 17.54
N HIS A 244 -0.54 -3.36 16.24
CA HIS A 244 -0.84 -2.12 15.50
C HIS A 244 -2.32 -2.02 15.14
N THR A 245 -2.97 -3.17 14.95
CA THR A 245 -4.41 -3.26 14.71
C THR A 245 -5.19 -2.84 15.95
N GLU A 246 -4.82 -3.36 17.12
CA GLU A 246 -5.36 -2.98 18.42
C GLU A 246 -5.12 -1.48 18.72
N ASP A 247 -3.89 -0.98 18.56
CA ASP A 247 -3.55 0.43 18.82
C ASP A 247 -4.40 1.40 17.98
N LEU A 248 -4.60 1.12 16.69
CA LEU A 248 -5.44 1.97 15.84
C LEU A 248 -6.91 1.90 16.24
N TRP A 249 -7.43 0.69 16.43
CA TRP A 249 -8.83 0.47 16.77
C TRP A 249 -9.19 1.17 18.09
N ASP A 250 -8.40 0.92 19.13
CA ASP A 250 -8.67 1.42 20.47
C ASP A 250 -8.52 2.95 20.54
N ALA A 251 -7.56 3.52 19.81
CA ALA A 251 -7.42 4.98 19.73
C ALA A 251 -8.68 5.63 19.16
N ILE A 252 -9.20 5.11 18.05
CA ILE A 252 -10.43 5.63 17.43
C ILE A 252 -11.63 5.43 18.37
N ALA A 253 -11.73 4.27 19.02
CA ALA A 253 -12.81 3.99 19.98
C ALA A 253 -12.80 4.96 21.18
N ARG A 254 -11.62 5.44 21.60
CA ARG A 254 -11.46 6.45 22.66
C ARG A 254 -11.61 7.90 22.17
N GLY A 255 -11.81 8.14 20.88
CA GLY A 255 -11.85 9.48 20.30
C GLY A 255 -10.47 10.13 20.09
N GLU A 256 -9.39 9.36 20.23
CA GLU A 256 -8.00 9.78 19.97
C GLU A 256 -7.66 9.64 18.49
N TYR A 257 -8.39 10.37 17.64
CA TYR A 257 -8.31 10.25 16.18
C TYR A 257 -6.91 10.59 15.65
N PRO A 258 -6.25 9.67 14.93
CA PRO A 258 -4.97 9.99 14.31
C PRO A 258 -5.17 10.89 13.09
N VAL A 259 -4.27 11.87 12.96
CA VAL A 259 -4.33 12.92 11.93
C VAL A 259 -3.03 12.97 11.14
N TRP A 260 -3.15 13.05 9.81
CA TRP A 260 -2.03 13.32 8.91
C TRP A 260 -2.31 14.54 8.06
N LYS A 261 -1.32 15.43 7.93
CA LYS A 261 -1.33 16.49 6.93
C LYS A 261 -0.78 15.95 5.61
N LEU A 262 -1.53 16.15 4.53
CA LEU A 262 -1.08 15.87 3.17
C LEU A 262 -0.36 17.10 2.62
N TYR A 263 0.83 16.86 2.08
CA TYR A 263 1.65 17.82 1.37
C TYR A 263 1.97 17.31 -0.03
N VAL A 264 2.29 18.25 -0.92
CA VAL A 264 2.87 17.98 -2.23
C VAL A 264 4.20 18.71 -2.40
N GLN A 265 5.14 18.08 -3.09
CA GLN A 265 6.23 18.79 -3.77
C GLN A 265 5.79 19.04 -5.21
N ILE A 266 6.21 20.15 -5.80
CA ILE A 266 5.84 20.54 -7.17
C ILE A 266 7.09 20.84 -7.98
N MET A 267 7.16 20.29 -9.19
CA MET A 267 8.18 20.59 -10.18
C MET A 267 7.51 21.04 -11.48
N GLU A 268 7.92 22.21 -11.96
CA GLU A 268 7.46 22.76 -13.23
C GLU A 268 8.01 21.93 -14.43
N PRO A 269 7.23 21.76 -15.51
CA PRO A 269 7.63 20.93 -16.65
C PRO A 269 8.98 21.29 -17.25
N GLU A 270 9.33 22.57 -17.26
CA GLU A 270 10.58 23.07 -17.85
C GLU A 270 11.81 22.56 -17.07
N ARG A 271 11.66 22.27 -15.77
CA ARG A 271 12.72 21.70 -14.94
C ARG A 271 12.94 20.21 -15.24
N ALA A 272 11.89 19.50 -15.64
CA ALA A 272 11.88 18.05 -15.82
C ALA A 272 12.92 17.57 -16.86
N GLU A 273 13.11 18.33 -17.93
CA GLU A 273 14.05 18.01 -19.03
C GLU A 273 15.52 17.93 -18.57
N THR A 274 15.86 18.59 -17.46
CA THR A 274 17.24 18.66 -16.96
C THR A 274 17.41 18.10 -15.55
N PHE A 275 16.34 17.63 -14.92
CA PHE A 275 16.37 17.16 -13.53
C PHE A 275 17.09 15.81 -13.38
N GLY A 276 17.06 15.00 -14.43
CA GLY A 276 17.72 13.69 -14.47
C GLY A 276 16.88 12.57 -13.87
N ARG A 277 17.56 11.48 -13.50
CA ARG A 277 16.95 10.18 -13.17
C ARG A 277 15.91 10.24 -12.04
N ALA A 278 16.10 11.14 -11.06
CA ALA A 278 15.20 11.30 -9.93
C ALA A 278 13.77 11.75 -10.27
N LEU A 279 13.51 12.15 -11.52
CA LEU A 279 12.16 12.47 -11.97
C LEU A 279 11.23 11.24 -11.98
N PHE A 280 11.69 10.10 -12.51
CA PHE A 280 10.88 8.88 -12.70
C PHE A 280 11.52 7.61 -12.13
N ASP A 281 12.63 7.74 -11.39
CA ASP A 281 13.24 6.64 -10.63
C ASP A 281 12.71 6.63 -9.19
N ILE A 282 11.92 5.60 -8.88
CA ILE A 282 11.31 5.37 -7.55
C ILE A 282 12.34 5.15 -6.42
N THR A 283 13.62 4.90 -6.74
CA THR A 283 14.69 4.77 -5.75
C THR A 283 15.23 6.13 -5.28
N LYS A 284 14.70 7.25 -5.83
CA LYS A 284 15.17 8.61 -5.59
C LYS A 284 14.10 9.50 -4.92
N ILE A 285 14.56 10.44 -4.10
CA ILE A 285 13.75 11.51 -3.50
C ILE A 285 14.01 12.86 -4.19
N TRP A 286 13.09 13.80 -3.97
CA TRP A 286 13.28 15.21 -4.28
C TRP A 286 13.66 15.95 -3.01
N SER A 287 14.78 16.67 -3.02
CA SER A 287 15.26 17.40 -1.84
C SER A 287 14.24 18.46 -1.42
N HIS A 288 13.87 18.48 -0.13
CA HIS A 288 12.99 19.53 0.41
C HIS A 288 13.60 20.93 0.31
N LYS A 289 14.93 21.06 0.16
CA LYS A 289 15.59 22.35 -0.06
C LYS A 289 15.26 22.92 -1.44
N GLU A 290 15.17 22.07 -2.45
CA GLU A 290 14.87 22.47 -3.84
C GLU A 290 13.36 22.49 -4.10
N PHE A 291 12.64 21.51 -3.56
CA PHE A 291 11.20 21.37 -3.71
C PHE A 291 10.54 21.37 -2.32
N PRO A 292 10.20 22.54 -1.77
CA PRO A 292 9.56 22.64 -0.47
C PRO A 292 8.17 21.97 -0.49
N LEU A 293 7.71 21.58 0.71
CA LEU A 293 6.39 21.00 0.88
C LEU A 293 5.32 22.08 0.88
N ILE A 294 4.29 21.88 0.07
CA ILE A 294 3.08 22.71 -0.01
C ILE A 294 1.96 21.92 0.63
N GLU A 295 1.30 22.49 1.65
CA GLU A 295 0.18 21.83 2.32
C GLU A 295 -1.02 21.71 1.35
N VAL A 296 -1.75 20.61 1.44
CA VAL A 296 -2.97 20.33 0.67
C VAL A 296 -4.17 20.33 1.60
N GLY A 297 -4.10 19.51 2.64
CA GLY A 297 -5.21 19.23 3.54
C GLY A 297 -4.81 18.33 4.70
N LYS A 298 -5.79 17.97 5.52
CA LYS A 298 -5.62 17.05 6.66
C LYS A 298 -6.55 15.86 6.54
N MET A 299 -6.05 14.67 6.84
CA MET A 299 -6.79 13.42 6.92
C MET A 299 -6.96 13.04 8.39
N THR A 300 -8.18 12.88 8.86
CA THR A 300 -8.52 12.43 10.22
C THR A 300 -9.23 11.08 10.14
N LEU A 301 -8.68 10.04 10.78
CA LEU A 301 -9.36 8.74 10.87
C LEU A 301 -10.23 8.70 12.12
N ASN A 302 -11.54 8.58 11.94
CA ASN A 302 -12.52 8.81 12.99
C ASN A 302 -13.59 7.72 13.10
N LYS A 303 -13.52 6.67 12.28
CA LYS A 303 -14.47 5.57 12.34
C LYS A 303 -13.79 4.22 12.10
N ASN A 304 -13.91 3.33 13.08
CA ASN A 304 -13.53 1.94 12.95
C ASN A 304 -14.45 1.19 11.97
N PRO A 305 -13.95 0.16 11.25
CA PRO A 305 -14.81 -0.66 10.40
C PRO A 305 -15.83 -1.41 11.26
N GLU A 306 -17.07 -1.53 10.79
CA GLU A 306 -18.12 -2.32 11.48
C GLU A 306 -17.84 -3.82 11.29
N ASN A 307 -17.31 -4.21 10.13
CA ASN A 307 -16.83 -5.54 9.84
C ASN A 307 -15.48 -5.50 9.11
N TYR A 308 -14.41 -5.98 9.76
CA TYR A 308 -13.06 -6.00 9.19
C TYR A 308 -13.01 -6.71 7.83
N PHE A 309 -13.68 -7.86 7.68
CA PHE A 309 -13.62 -8.61 6.43
C PHE A 309 -14.29 -7.83 5.29
N ALA A 310 -15.50 -7.34 5.50
CA ALA A 310 -16.25 -6.62 4.48
C ALA A 310 -15.61 -5.28 4.10
N GLU A 311 -14.95 -4.59 5.04
CA GLU A 311 -14.50 -3.21 4.83
C GLU A 311 -12.99 -3.07 4.63
N ILE A 312 -12.17 -3.92 5.27
CA ILE A 312 -10.69 -3.81 5.22
C ILE A 312 -10.08 -4.95 4.41
N GLU A 313 -10.52 -6.19 4.61
CA GLU A 313 -10.01 -7.33 3.84
C GLU A 313 -10.43 -7.23 2.37
N GLN A 314 -11.68 -6.87 2.10
CA GLN A 314 -12.21 -6.71 0.75
C GLN A 314 -11.88 -5.36 0.10
N ALA A 315 -11.19 -4.46 0.82
CA ALA A 315 -10.72 -3.20 0.25
C ALA A 315 -9.74 -3.44 -0.91
N ALA A 316 -9.92 -2.67 -1.97
CA ALA A 316 -9.15 -2.74 -3.20
C ALA A 316 -8.68 -1.33 -3.60
N PHE A 317 -7.38 -1.10 -3.52
CA PHE A 317 -6.74 0.16 -3.89
C PHE A 317 -5.96 -0.02 -5.17
N SER A 318 -6.02 0.91 -6.12
CA SER A 318 -5.24 0.84 -7.36
C SER A 318 -4.68 2.21 -7.75
N PRO A 319 -3.38 2.33 -8.05
CA PRO A 319 -2.83 3.57 -8.62
C PRO A 319 -3.47 3.98 -9.96
N SER A 320 -4.22 3.08 -10.61
CA SER A 320 -5.00 3.39 -11.81
C SER A 320 -6.30 4.15 -11.53
N ASN A 321 -6.76 4.19 -10.28
CA ASN A 321 -7.92 4.96 -9.87
C ASN A 321 -7.50 6.42 -9.73
N LEU A 322 -7.57 7.13 -10.85
CA LEU A 322 -7.27 8.55 -10.98
C LEU A 322 -8.57 9.32 -11.24
N VAL A 323 -8.59 10.57 -10.79
CA VAL A 323 -9.67 11.52 -11.06
C VAL A 323 -9.14 12.65 -11.94
N PRO A 324 -10.02 13.38 -12.66
CA PRO A 324 -9.61 14.56 -13.42
C PRO A 324 -8.72 15.51 -12.59
N GLY A 325 -7.72 16.11 -13.22
CA GLY A 325 -6.74 16.97 -12.53
C GLY A 325 -5.56 16.23 -11.89
N ILE A 326 -5.55 14.88 -11.88
CA ILE A 326 -4.41 14.06 -11.44
C ILE A 326 -4.09 13.02 -12.52
N ALA A 327 -2.82 12.89 -12.91
CA ALA A 327 -2.40 11.96 -13.95
C ALA A 327 -1.15 11.15 -13.58
N MET A 328 -1.03 9.98 -14.19
CA MET A 328 0.15 9.12 -14.12
C MET A 328 1.37 9.76 -14.81
N THR A 329 2.58 9.35 -14.43
CA THR A 329 3.82 9.64 -15.16
C THR A 329 4.39 8.38 -15.82
N PRO A 330 5.39 8.53 -16.71
CA PRO A 330 6.13 7.40 -17.27
C PRO A 330 7.04 6.62 -16.30
N ASP A 331 6.96 6.83 -14.98
CA ASP A 331 7.63 5.98 -13.99
C ASP A 331 7.30 4.50 -14.27
N PRO A 332 8.28 3.65 -14.65
CA PRO A 332 8.03 2.28 -15.07
C PRO A 332 7.33 1.43 -14.00
N MET A 333 7.66 1.69 -12.73
CA MET A 333 7.03 1.00 -11.61
C MET A 333 5.58 1.46 -11.47
N LEU A 334 5.27 2.75 -11.59
CA LEU A 334 3.89 3.25 -11.57
C LEU A 334 3.06 2.62 -12.70
N GLN A 335 3.58 2.64 -13.92
CA GLN A 335 2.91 2.09 -15.11
C GLN A 335 2.54 0.61 -14.93
N ALA A 336 3.48 -0.22 -14.45
CA ALA A 336 3.21 -1.62 -14.19
C ALA A 336 2.17 -1.83 -13.07
N ARG A 337 2.20 -1.01 -12.01
CA ARG A 337 1.25 -1.09 -10.90
C ARG A 337 -0.18 -0.77 -11.34
N MET A 338 -0.37 0.14 -12.30
CA MET A 338 -1.70 0.45 -12.82
C MET A 338 -2.38 -0.75 -13.48
N PHE A 339 -1.61 -1.72 -14.01
CA PHE A 339 -2.14 -3.01 -14.46
C PHE A 339 -2.25 -4.02 -13.31
N ALA A 340 -1.19 -4.18 -12.52
CA ALA A 340 -1.05 -5.29 -11.58
C ALA A 340 -2.12 -5.27 -10.47
N TYR A 341 -2.52 -4.09 -10.00
CA TYR A 341 -3.47 -3.97 -8.89
C TYR A 341 -4.90 -4.39 -9.28
N PRO A 342 -5.50 -3.86 -10.36
CA PRO A 342 -6.80 -4.34 -10.83
C PRO A 342 -6.79 -5.83 -11.18
N ASP A 343 -5.67 -6.35 -11.69
CA ASP A 343 -5.54 -7.77 -12.02
C ASP A 343 -5.58 -8.67 -10.78
N ALA A 344 -4.77 -8.35 -9.77
CA ALA A 344 -4.79 -9.05 -8.49
C ALA A 344 -6.16 -8.96 -7.81
N GLN A 345 -6.88 -7.85 -7.94
CA GLN A 345 -8.22 -7.66 -7.38
C GLN A 345 -9.27 -8.55 -8.06
N ARG A 346 -9.20 -8.69 -9.39
CA ARG A 346 -10.08 -9.61 -10.15
C ARG A 346 -9.91 -11.06 -9.70
N TYR A 347 -8.67 -11.49 -9.43
CA TYR A 347 -8.41 -12.82 -8.89
C TYR A 347 -8.86 -12.97 -7.42
N ARG A 348 -8.49 -12.01 -6.56
CA ARG A 348 -8.71 -12.09 -5.12
C ARG A 348 -10.18 -11.94 -4.70
N LEU A 349 -10.92 -11.06 -5.37
CA LEU A 349 -12.27 -10.63 -4.96
C LEU A 349 -13.34 -10.96 -6.01
N GLY A 350 -12.93 -11.30 -7.23
CA GLY A 350 -13.83 -11.54 -8.36
C GLY A 350 -13.94 -10.37 -9.34
N SER A 351 -14.55 -10.63 -10.49
CA SER A 351 -14.62 -9.68 -11.62
C SER A 351 -15.30 -8.36 -11.27
N ASN A 352 -16.27 -8.39 -10.36
CA ASN A 352 -17.08 -7.24 -9.96
C ASN A 352 -16.68 -6.64 -8.60
N TYR A 353 -15.42 -6.79 -8.18
CA TYR A 353 -14.93 -6.29 -6.88
C TYR A 353 -15.22 -4.80 -6.63
N ALA A 354 -15.33 -3.98 -7.69
CA ALA A 354 -15.66 -2.56 -7.61
C ALA A 354 -17.11 -2.29 -7.15
N GLN A 355 -17.98 -3.30 -7.17
CA GLN A 355 -19.35 -3.20 -6.63
C GLN A 355 -19.40 -3.49 -5.13
N LEU A 356 -18.33 -4.05 -4.54
CA LEU A 356 -18.27 -4.32 -3.10
C LEU A 356 -18.31 -3.01 -2.30
N PRO A 357 -18.96 -2.97 -1.12
CA PRO A 357 -19.15 -1.75 -0.34
C PRO A 357 -17.90 -0.86 -0.14
N PRO A 358 -16.71 -1.37 0.25
CA PRO A 358 -15.54 -0.52 0.46
C PRO A 358 -14.90 0.01 -0.84
N ASN A 359 -15.30 -0.52 -2.00
CA ASN A 359 -14.69 -0.22 -3.30
C ASN A 359 -15.61 0.60 -4.19
N ARG A 360 -16.92 0.59 -3.90
CA ARG A 360 -17.93 1.24 -4.71
C ARG A 360 -17.77 2.76 -4.65
N PRO A 361 -17.65 3.45 -5.79
CA PRO A 361 -17.58 4.91 -5.80
C PRO A 361 -18.91 5.51 -5.35
N ILE A 362 -18.84 6.69 -4.72
CA ILE A 362 -20.03 7.49 -4.41
C ILE A 362 -20.57 8.20 -5.66
N ALA A 363 -19.69 8.48 -6.63
CA ALA A 363 -20.06 9.05 -7.91
C ALA A 363 -20.95 8.07 -8.70
N PRO A 364 -22.02 8.54 -9.37
CA PRO A 364 -22.85 7.68 -10.21
C PRO A 364 -22.02 6.98 -11.29
N VAL A 365 -22.09 5.65 -11.33
CA VAL A 365 -21.40 4.84 -12.35
C VAL A 365 -22.37 4.49 -13.47
N TYR A 366 -22.02 4.93 -14.69
CA TYR A 366 -22.72 4.54 -15.92
C TYR A 366 -21.72 4.04 -16.96
N ALA A 367 -21.45 2.74 -16.95
CA ALA A 367 -20.58 2.06 -17.91
C ALA A 367 -21.38 0.95 -18.64
N PRO A 368 -22.26 1.31 -19.58
CA PRO A 368 -23.15 0.36 -20.24
C PRO A 368 -22.42 -0.74 -21.05
N PHE A 369 -21.13 -0.57 -21.34
CA PHE A 369 -20.31 -1.54 -22.06
C PHE A 369 -19.59 -2.53 -21.12
N VAL A 370 -19.80 -2.46 -19.81
CA VAL A 370 -19.30 -3.44 -18.81
C VAL A 370 -20.51 -4.15 -18.21
N ARG A 371 -20.62 -5.47 -18.41
CA ARG A 371 -21.79 -6.30 -18.07
C ARG A 371 -21.38 -7.63 -17.46
N ASP A 372 -22.34 -8.25 -16.78
CA ASP A 372 -22.32 -9.63 -16.30
C ASP A 372 -21.18 -9.91 -15.30
N GLY A 373 -20.79 -11.18 -15.18
CA GLY A 373 -19.81 -11.65 -14.21
C GLY A 373 -20.41 -12.03 -12.86
N ILE A 374 -19.58 -12.65 -12.02
CA ILE A 374 -19.97 -13.14 -10.69
C ILE A 374 -20.27 -11.95 -9.76
N THR A 375 -21.26 -12.08 -8.87
CA THR A 375 -21.63 -11.05 -7.88
C THR A 375 -22.05 -9.72 -8.53
N THR A 376 -22.94 -9.79 -9.52
CA THR A 376 -23.50 -8.61 -10.19
C THR A 376 -24.77 -8.14 -9.49
N THR A 377 -24.90 -6.82 -9.30
CA THR A 377 -26.11 -6.23 -8.73
C THR A 377 -27.16 -5.90 -9.81
N LYS A 378 -27.19 -4.67 -10.33
CA LYS A 378 -28.24 -4.21 -11.26
C LYS A 378 -27.97 -4.50 -12.75
N ASN A 379 -26.70 -4.66 -13.13
CA ASN A 379 -26.24 -4.90 -14.50
C ASN A 379 -26.84 -3.95 -15.58
N TYR A 380 -27.25 -2.75 -15.19
CA TYR A 380 -27.89 -1.76 -16.07
C TYR A 380 -29.16 -2.25 -16.81
N GLY A 381 -29.83 -3.30 -16.30
CA GLY A 381 -31.09 -3.79 -16.85
C GLY A 381 -31.02 -4.12 -18.35
N GLY A 382 -31.98 -3.59 -19.11
CA GLY A 382 -32.10 -3.78 -20.56
C GLY A 382 -31.30 -2.77 -21.41
N ASP A 383 -30.44 -1.93 -20.82
CA ASP A 383 -29.69 -0.94 -21.57
C ASP A 383 -28.75 -1.61 -22.58
N PRO A 384 -28.71 -1.12 -23.85
CA PRO A 384 -27.77 -1.60 -24.86
C PRO A 384 -26.33 -1.59 -24.35
N ASN A 385 -25.60 -2.67 -24.62
CA ASN A 385 -24.29 -2.93 -24.01
C ASN A 385 -23.09 -2.51 -24.88
N TYR A 386 -23.26 -1.48 -25.72
CA TYR A 386 -22.24 -1.00 -26.66
C TYR A 386 -22.21 0.53 -26.73
N VAL A 387 -21.09 1.08 -27.23
CA VAL A 387 -20.86 2.53 -27.29
C VAL A 387 -21.63 3.19 -28.43
N ARG A 388 -21.99 4.48 -28.24
CA ARG A 388 -22.72 5.31 -29.22
C ARG A 388 -24.10 4.76 -29.62
N SER A 389 -24.75 4.02 -28.71
CA SER A 389 -26.15 3.64 -28.89
C SER A 389 -27.04 4.88 -28.90
N THR A 390 -27.92 4.97 -29.89
CA THR A 390 -28.97 6.01 -29.97
C THR A 390 -30.21 5.65 -29.15
N LEU A 391 -30.32 4.40 -28.67
CA LEU A 391 -31.46 3.90 -27.91
C LEU A 391 -31.38 4.27 -26.41
N SER A 392 -30.16 4.38 -25.88
CA SER A 392 -29.89 4.84 -24.50
C SER A 392 -28.67 5.77 -24.52
N PRO A 393 -28.82 7.02 -25.00
CA PRO A 393 -27.68 7.91 -25.19
C PRO A 393 -27.09 8.34 -23.84
N GLY A 394 -25.88 7.86 -23.54
CA GLY A 394 -25.06 8.42 -22.47
C GLY A 394 -24.59 9.84 -22.83
N VAL A 395 -24.42 10.70 -21.84
CA VAL A 395 -23.90 12.06 -22.03
C VAL A 395 -22.39 12.04 -21.81
N THR A 396 -21.62 12.39 -22.84
CA THR A 396 -20.18 12.64 -22.68
C THR A 396 -19.98 13.88 -21.81
N THR A 397 -19.09 13.79 -20.82
CA THR A 397 -18.76 14.93 -19.97
C THR A 397 -18.28 16.12 -20.79
N GLN A 398 -18.82 17.31 -20.48
CA GLN A 398 -18.32 18.58 -21.01
C GLN A 398 -17.29 19.24 -20.10
N SER A 399 -17.16 18.79 -18.83
CA SER A 399 -16.29 19.43 -17.84
C SER A 399 -14.80 19.10 -17.99
N ILE A 400 -14.46 18.06 -18.76
CA ILE A 400 -13.10 17.50 -18.86
C ILE A 400 -12.52 17.62 -20.29
N THR A 401 -13.28 18.16 -21.25
CA THR A 401 -12.85 18.29 -22.67
C THR A 401 -11.59 19.15 -22.86
N GLN A 402 -11.23 19.97 -21.89
CA GLN A 402 -10.06 20.86 -21.90
C GLN A 402 -8.86 20.34 -21.09
N ILE A 403 -9.04 19.27 -20.30
CA ILE A 403 -7.95 18.68 -19.50
C ILE A 403 -7.25 17.63 -20.37
N THR A 404 -6.59 18.09 -21.43
CA THR A 404 -5.74 17.24 -22.27
C THR A 404 -4.29 17.41 -21.83
N HIS A 405 -3.66 16.31 -21.43
CA HIS A 405 -2.23 16.29 -21.17
C HIS A 405 -1.54 15.43 -22.22
N HIS A 406 -0.63 16.02 -22.98
CA HIS A 406 0.16 15.34 -23.98
C HIS A 406 1.62 15.30 -23.54
N GLU A 407 2.26 14.13 -23.68
CA GLU A 407 3.71 13.99 -23.61
C GLU A 407 4.24 13.78 -25.03
N ARG A 408 5.41 14.34 -25.32
CA ARG A 408 6.08 14.15 -26.60
C ARG A 408 7.30 13.28 -26.36
N ILE A 409 7.35 12.16 -27.07
CA ILE A 409 8.56 11.34 -27.12
C ILE A 409 9.49 11.93 -28.17
N ALA A 410 10.78 11.99 -27.87
CA ALA A 410 11.79 12.44 -28.83
C ALA A 410 11.76 11.59 -30.10
N ALA A 411 11.96 12.22 -31.27
CA ALA A 411 11.83 11.54 -32.57
C ALA A 411 12.84 10.39 -32.79
N ASN A 412 13.92 10.35 -32.01
CA ASN A 412 14.97 9.34 -32.05
C ASN A 412 14.92 8.35 -30.86
N ALA A 413 13.84 8.36 -30.06
CA ALA A 413 13.67 7.38 -29.00
C ALA A 413 13.54 5.96 -29.57
N LEU A 414 14.23 5.00 -28.95
CA LEU A 414 14.20 3.59 -29.35
C LEU A 414 13.39 2.77 -28.35
N LEU A 415 12.33 2.14 -28.85
CA LEU A 415 11.63 1.09 -28.10
C LEU A 415 12.48 -0.19 -28.11
N GLY A 416 12.86 -0.67 -26.93
CA GLY A 416 13.70 -1.86 -26.78
C GLY A 416 13.88 -2.26 -25.33
N LEU A 417 14.75 -3.25 -25.10
CA LEU A 417 15.19 -3.64 -23.75
C LEU A 417 16.18 -2.59 -23.24
N ASN A 418 15.64 -1.58 -22.56
CA ASN A 418 16.42 -0.52 -21.93
C ASN A 418 16.57 -0.84 -20.44
N GLU A 419 17.81 -1.00 -19.98
CA GLU A 419 18.13 -1.14 -18.56
C GLU A 419 18.74 0.17 -18.05
N ILE A 420 18.37 0.57 -16.83
CA ILE A 420 19.06 1.65 -16.10
C ILE A 420 20.14 0.98 -15.22
N PRO A 421 21.42 0.97 -15.65
CA PRO A 421 22.48 0.30 -14.92
C PRO A 421 22.72 0.96 -13.57
N VAL A 422 23.21 0.18 -12.60
CA VAL A 422 23.62 0.74 -11.31
C VAL A 422 24.94 1.49 -11.46
N ASP A 423 24.99 2.71 -10.93
CA ASP A 423 26.14 3.61 -10.99
C ASP A 423 26.36 4.36 -9.67
N ASP A 424 27.37 5.23 -9.62
CA ASP A 424 27.72 5.99 -8.41
C ASP A 424 26.58 6.90 -7.92
N GLU A 425 25.71 7.35 -8.83
CA GLU A 425 24.59 8.22 -8.49
C GLU A 425 23.55 7.47 -7.62
N ASP A 426 23.46 6.14 -7.72
CA ASP A 426 22.59 5.32 -6.86
C ASP A 426 23.01 5.35 -5.38
N PHE A 427 24.26 5.70 -5.08
CA PHE A 427 24.81 5.75 -3.73
C PHE A 427 24.84 7.17 -3.14
N VAL A 428 24.53 8.21 -3.92
CA VAL A 428 24.59 9.62 -3.46
C VAL A 428 23.51 9.93 -2.41
N GLN A 429 22.24 9.64 -2.70
CA GLN A 429 21.16 9.92 -1.74
C GLN A 429 21.21 9.03 -0.48
N PRO A 430 21.54 7.73 -0.57
CA PRO A 430 21.87 6.90 0.60
C PRO A 430 22.99 7.51 1.46
N ARG A 431 24.03 8.08 0.83
CA ARG A 431 25.13 8.73 1.57
C ARG A 431 24.66 10.00 2.26
N ASP A 432 23.80 10.78 1.62
CA ASP A 432 23.17 11.95 2.25
C ASP A 432 22.30 11.54 3.46
N LEU A 433 21.56 10.43 3.37
CA LEU A 433 20.82 9.86 4.49
C LEU A 433 21.78 9.49 5.65
N TRP A 434 22.88 8.79 5.37
CA TRP A 434 23.89 8.43 6.37
C TRP A 434 24.56 9.65 7.02
N ARG A 435 24.97 10.63 6.21
CA ARG A 435 25.83 11.74 6.68
C ARG A 435 25.06 12.90 7.27
N ARG A 436 23.84 13.17 6.79
CA ARG A 436 23.09 14.40 7.12
C ARG A 436 21.83 14.15 7.93
N VAL A 437 21.32 12.92 7.96
CA VAL A 437 20.04 12.60 8.60
C VAL A 437 20.23 11.64 9.77
N PHE A 438 21.06 10.60 9.63
CA PHE A 438 21.34 9.69 10.73
C PHE A 438 22.27 10.38 11.75
N ASP A 439 21.83 10.40 13.01
CA ASP A 439 22.70 10.67 14.15
C ASP A 439 23.50 9.40 14.53
N ASP A 440 24.44 9.51 15.46
CA ASP A 440 25.31 8.38 15.80
C ASP A 440 24.55 7.19 16.40
N ALA A 441 23.44 7.43 17.10
CA ALA A 441 22.60 6.37 17.66
C ALA A 441 21.86 5.60 16.54
N GLU A 442 21.35 6.30 15.54
CA GLU A 442 20.72 5.72 14.37
C GLU A 442 21.74 4.95 13.50
N LYS A 443 22.95 5.49 13.35
CA LYS A 443 24.06 4.80 12.67
C LYS A 443 24.39 3.48 13.35
N GLU A 444 24.57 3.47 14.67
CA GLU A 444 24.86 2.27 15.43
C GLU A 444 23.74 1.23 15.32
N LYS A 445 22.49 1.68 15.49
CA LYS A 445 21.30 0.85 15.33
C LYS A 445 21.22 0.24 13.94
N PHE A 446 21.43 1.03 12.88
CA PHE A 446 21.44 0.55 11.50
C PHE A 446 22.49 -0.55 11.31
N VAL A 447 23.73 -0.32 11.76
CA VAL A 447 24.81 -1.32 11.66
C VAL A 447 24.45 -2.59 12.41
N GLY A 448 24.00 -2.50 13.65
CA GLY A 448 23.59 -3.66 14.46
C GLY A 448 22.45 -4.45 13.82
N ASN A 449 21.45 -3.77 13.25
CA ASN A 449 20.33 -4.43 12.58
C ASN A 449 20.76 -5.17 11.31
N VAL A 450 21.61 -4.56 10.48
CA VAL A 450 22.12 -5.21 9.26
C VAL A 450 22.97 -6.42 9.66
N VAL A 451 23.95 -6.24 10.55
CA VAL A 451 24.86 -7.31 10.98
C VAL A 451 24.10 -8.46 11.65
N GLY A 452 23.15 -8.16 12.54
CA GLY A 452 22.31 -9.18 13.17
C GLY A 452 21.50 -10.01 12.17
N SER A 453 21.06 -9.40 11.07
CA SER A 453 20.34 -10.12 10.01
C SER A 453 21.23 -11.00 9.11
N LEU A 454 22.55 -10.86 9.19
CA LEU A 454 23.51 -11.67 8.46
C LEU A 454 23.86 -12.98 9.18
N ALA A 455 23.32 -13.20 10.38
CA ALA A 455 23.52 -14.43 11.14
C ALA A 455 23.14 -15.67 10.29
N GLY A 456 24.06 -16.64 10.22
CA GLY A 456 23.87 -17.88 9.44
C GLY A 456 24.03 -17.75 7.92
N THR A 457 24.34 -16.57 7.38
CA THR A 457 24.57 -16.39 5.93
C THR A 457 26.02 -16.76 5.52
N PRO A 458 26.25 -17.22 4.27
CA PRO A 458 27.59 -17.58 3.78
C PRO A 458 28.58 -16.42 3.86
N ALA A 459 29.86 -16.70 4.18
CA ALA A 459 30.90 -15.67 4.30
C ALA A 459 31.05 -14.77 3.05
N PRO A 460 31.07 -15.31 1.81
CA PRO A 460 31.14 -14.47 0.61
C PRO A 460 29.96 -13.49 0.47
N LEU A 461 28.77 -13.91 0.91
CA LEU A 461 27.59 -13.05 0.89
C LEU A 461 27.70 -11.93 1.93
N ARG A 462 28.19 -12.24 3.14
CA ARG A 462 28.45 -11.21 4.18
C ARG A 462 29.44 -10.16 3.70
N GLU A 463 30.52 -10.58 3.04
CA GLU A 463 31.50 -9.68 2.43
C GLU A 463 30.89 -8.81 1.32
N ALA A 464 30.03 -9.39 0.47
CA ALA A 464 29.33 -8.65 -0.58
C ALA A 464 28.37 -7.60 -0.01
N VAL A 465 27.66 -7.91 1.09
CA VAL A 465 26.78 -6.94 1.77
C VAL A 465 27.59 -5.78 2.36
N VAL A 466 28.72 -6.08 3.04
CA VAL A 466 29.65 -5.04 3.53
C VAL A 466 30.17 -4.18 2.39
N ALA A 467 30.57 -4.79 1.27
CA ALA A 467 31.07 -4.08 0.10
C ALA A 467 30.00 -3.17 -0.53
N MET A 468 28.75 -3.63 -0.63
CA MET A 468 27.64 -2.83 -1.13
C MET A 468 27.41 -1.57 -0.28
N PHE A 469 27.35 -1.70 1.05
CA PHE A 469 27.19 -0.55 1.93
C PHE A 469 28.44 0.35 2.00
N SER A 470 29.63 -0.20 1.77
CA SER A 470 30.87 0.59 1.69
C SER A 470 30.89 1.57 0.50
N LYS A 471 30.11 1.29 -0.56
CA LYS A 471 29.90 2.24 -1.67
C LYS A 471 29.07 3.45 -1.26
N VAL A 472 28.17 3.28 -0.28
CA VAL A 472 27.44 4.40 0.33
C VAL A 472 28.43 5.25 1.12
N ASP A 473 29.11 4.66 2.10
CA ASP A 473 30.17 5.32 2.87
C ASP A 473 31.14 4.28 3.44
N GLY A 474 32.44 4.52 3.33
CA GLY A 474 33.47 3.62 3.84
C GLY A 474 33.38 3.40 5.36
N GLU A 475 32.86 4.38 6.10
CA GLU A 475 32.61 4.26 7.54
C GLU A 475 31.61 3.13 7.85
N ILE A 476 30.58 2.95 7.02
CA ILE A 476 29.56 1.90 7.23
C ILE A 476 30.23 0.52 7.18
N GLY A 477 31.05 0.28 6.15
CA GLY A 477 31.79 -0.97 6.02
C GLY A 477 32.72 -1.24 7.19
N GLN A 478 33.44 -0.22 7.67
CA GLN A 478 34.32 -0.32 8.84
C GLN A 478 33.56 -0.71 10.11
N ARG A 479 32.42 -0.03 10.38
CA ARG A 479 31.56 -0.32 11.54
C ARG A 479 30.96 -1.72 11.46
N MET A 480 30.47 -2.14 10.29
CA MET A 480 29.94 -3.50 10.09
C MET A 480 31.00 -4.57 10.32
N MET A 481 32.21 -4.40 9.78
CA MET A 481 33.31 -5.35 9.98
C MET A 481 33.77 -5.42 11.44
N ALA A 482 33.80 -4.29 12.15
CA ALA A 482 34.09 -4.26 13.57
C ALA A 482 33.04 -5.06 14.35
N LYS A 483 31.74 -4.85 14.05
CA LYS A 483 30.65 -5.55 14.73
C LYS A 483 30.63 -7.05 14.44
N ILE A 484 30.85 -7.46 13.20
CA ILE A 484 30.97 -8.89 12.82
C ILE A 484 32.10 -9.58 13.59
N LYS A 485 33.23 -8.90 13.81
CA LYS A 485 34.35 -9.44 14.59
C LYS A 485 34.02 -9.56 16.07
N GLU A 486 33.34 -8.55 16.63
CA GLU A 486 32.86 -8.54 18.03
C GLU A 486 31.91 -9.73 18.28
N ASP A 487 30.91 -9.92 17.43
CA ASP A 487 29.94 -11.01 17.56
C ASP A 487 30.60 -12.39 17.40
N ALA A 488 31.63 -12.51 16.57
CA ALA A 488 32.41 -13.75 16.41
C ALA A 488 33.29 -14.09 17.64
N THR A 489 33.65 -13.10 18.46
CA THR A 489 34.37 -13.32 19.73
C THR A 489 33.46 -13.65 20.91
N HIS A 490 32.14 -13.50 20.76
CA HIS A 490 31.14 -13.80 21.80
C HIS A 490 30.36 -15.11 21.58
N LEU A 491 30.70 -15.86 20.52
CA LEU A 491 30.28 -17.24 20.23
C LEU A 491 31.43 -18.20 20.53
#